data_AF-A0A5B6VQC6-F1
#
_entry.id   AF-A0A5B6VQC6-F1
#
_cell.length_a   1.000
_cell.length_b   1.000
_cell.length_c   1.000
_cell.angle_alpha   90.00
_cell.angle_beta   90.00
_cell.angle_gamma   90.00
#
_symmetry.space_group_name_H-M   'P 1'
#
loop_
_entity.id
_entity.type
_entity.pdbx_description
1 polymer ?
#
loop_
_entity_poly.entity_id
_entity_poly.type
_entity_poly.pdbx_seq_one_letter_code
_entity_poly.pdbx_strand_id
1 'polypeptide(L)'
;MDHKGRYWEVPESISLDMSSLPSDSGLLYRFCMHKNSGSPHSFNALDSEAPSALMPGLCAKAAFSYEKKKDFWRRKETKEDLIVKTADGSFWQPSYDTRLKEPHATISGIIGGSFAAWFGKDSESAGESQKGGNGPTTNKKESPLNMDLFSSVCYTFQHGQFRKLYGDLTRVDARLDICSLPSFAKRVVKSCWFSADSSLSSPRLNLIFQQQVAGPIVCRIDSKLLLDSKSGKRGPHIEDLIYSLSYSFRLLRSGKVVAWFSPKRKEGMIELRLFEF
;
A
#
# COMPACT_ATOMS: atom_id res chain seq x y z
N MET A 1 -15.93 21.46 3.11
CA MET A 1 -15.35 21.61 4.47
C MET A 1 -15.87 20.44 5.28
N ASP A 2 -15.02 19.50 5.68
CA ASP A 2 -15.47 18.33 6.45
C ASP A 2 -15.98 18.79 7.81
N HIS A 3 -17.30 18.71 8.01
CA HIS A 3 -17.98 19.20 9.21
C HIS A 3 -17.69 18.35 10.46
N LYS A 4 -16.87 17.30 10.33
CA LYS A 4 -16.42 16.42 11.42
C LYS A 4 -14.89 16.31 11.53
N GLY A 5 -14.14 17.02 10.68
CA GLY A 5 -12.68 17.00 10.70
C GLY A 5 -12.13 17.80 11.87
N ARG A 6 -11.39 17.14 12.77
CA ARG A 6 -10.58 17.83 13.78
C ARG A 6 -9.30 18.31 13.12
N TYR A 7 -9.23 19.60 12.83
CA TYR A 7 -8.07 20.24 12.21
C TYR A 7 -7.17 20.87 13.28
N TRP A 8 -5.87 20.67 13.09
CA TRP A 8 -4.81 21.20 13.94
C TRP A 8 -3.90 22.08 13.09
N GLU A 9 -3.69 23.31 13.54
CA GLU A 9 -2.74 24.23 12.94
C GLU A 9 -1.39 24.07 13.64
N VAL A 10 -0.34 23.82 12.86
CA VAL A 10 1.04 23.74 13.36
C VAL A 10 1.78 24.99 12.87
N PRO A 11 2.27 25.85 13.78
CA PRO A 11 2.87 27.13 13.42
C PRO A 11 4.02 27.03 12.42
N GLU A 12 4.90 26.04 12.57
CA GLU A 12 5.94 25.74 11.59
C GLU A 12 6.12 24.23 11.42
N SER A 13 6.14 23.76 10.16
CA SER A 13 6.44 22.38 9.83
C SER A 13 7.39 22.32 8.63
N ILE A 14 8.57 21.76 8.82
CA ILE A 14 9.57 21.56 7.78
C ILE A 14 9.81 20.06 7.63
N SER A 15 9.65 19.53 6.43
CA SER A 15 9.93 18.13 6.12
C SER A 15 10.90 18.00 4.96
N LEU A 16 11.91 17.15 5.13
CA LEU A 16 12.81 16.70 4.09
C LEU A 16 12.58 15.20 3.86
N ASP A 17 12.47 14.79 2.61
CA ASP A 17 12.25 13.38 2.24
C ASP A 17 13.15 13.01 1.06
N MET A 18 13.81 11.88 1.18
CA MET A 18 14.73 11.34 0.20
C MET A 18 14.40 9.86 -0.01
N SER A 19 14.08 9.48 -1.25
CA SER A 19 13.75 8.10 -1.61
C SER A 19 14.64 7.60 -2.74
N SER A 20 15.02 6.33 -2.68
CA SER A 20 15.67 5.62 -3.78
C SER A 20 14.77 5.54 -5.01
N LEU A 21 15.37 5.45 -6.20
CA LEU A 21 14.64 5.20 -7.43
C LEU A 21 14.09 3.75 -7.47
N PRO A 22 12.88 3.54 -8.01
CA PRO A 22 12.32 2.21 -8.17
C PRO A 22 13.19 1.37 -9.13
N SER A 23 13.39 0.10 -8.80
CA SER A 23 14.10 -0.89 -9.60
C SER A 23 13.27 -2.16 -9.68
N ASP A 24 13.38 -2.92 -10.77
CA ASP A 24 12.63 -4.18 -10.98
C ASP A 24 12.91 -5.25 -9.91
N SER A 25 14.11 -5.22 -9.34
CA SER A 25 14.46 -5.99 -8.14
C SER A 25 15.64 -5.33 -7.46
N GLY A 26 15.54 -5.04 -6.18
CA GLY A 26 16.62 -4.36 -5.47
C GLY A 26 16.23 -3.81 -4.12
N LEU A 27 17.19 -3.09 -3.54
CA LEU A 27 17.00 -2.37 -2.29
C LEU A 27 16.38 -1.00 -2.60
N LEU A 28 15.23 -0.76 -1.98
CA LEU A 28 14.61 0.55 -1.88
C LEU A 28 14.80 1.09 -0.47
N TYR A 29 15.04 2.38 -0.35
CA TYR A 29 15.16 3.07 0.92
C TYR A 29 14.49 4.44 0.86
N ARG A 30 13.99 4.91 2.00
CA ARG A 30 13.41 6.24 2.17
C ARG A 30 13.83 6.81 3.52
N PHE A 31 14.35 8.02 3.51
CA PHE A 31 14.74 8.77 4.68
C PHE A 31 13.91 10.04 4.74
N CYS A 32 13.25 10.28 5.86
CA CYS A 32 12.47 11.48 6.08
C CYS A 32 12.88 12.12 7.40
N MET A 33 13.13 13.42 7.39
CA MET A 33 13.30 14.23 8.59
C MET A 33 12.17 15.24 8.64
N HIS A 34 11.51 15.34 9.79
CA HIS A 34 10.39 16.23 9.99
C HIS A 34 10.59 17.02 11.27
N LYS A 35 10.54 18.35 11.19
CA LYS A 35 10.63 19.26 12.32
C LYS A 35 9.33 20.03 12.44
N ASN A 36 8.73 19.98 13.61
CA ASN A 36 7.64 20.87 13.99
C ASN A 36 8.14 21.88 15.02
N SER A 37 7.74 23.14 14.89
CA SER A 37 7.93 24.18 15.90
C SER A 37 6.59 24.76 16.33
N GLY A 38 6.48 25.14 17.60
CA GLY A 38 5.31 25.81 18.17
C GLY A 38 4.22 24.85 18.67
N SER A 39 3.39 25.33 19.60
CA SER A 39 2.28 24.55 20.14
C SER A 39 1.17 24.40 19.09
N PRO A 40 0.73 23.17 18.77
CA PRO A 40 -0.37 22.97 17.84
C PRO A 40 -1.67 23.56 18.41
N HIS A 41 -2.36 24.37 17.61
CA HIS A 41 -3.64 24.97 17.98
C HIS A 41 -4.79 24.25 17.30
N SER A 42 -5.82 23.89 18.07
CA SER A 42 -7.02 23.27 17.50
C SER A 42 -7.92 24.37 16.92
N PHE A 43 -8.42 24.17 15.69
CA PHE A 43 -9.28 25.16 15.05
C PHE A 43 -10.71 25.19 15.64
N ASN A 44 -11.15 24.10 16.29
CA ASN A 44 -12.55 23.91 16.71
C ASN A 44 -12.78 23.03 17.94
N ALA A 45 -11.76 22.59 18.70
CA ALA A 45 -11.96 21.65 19.81
C ALA A 45 -11.83 22.31 21.19
N LEU A 46 -12.91 22.23 21.99
CA LEU A 46 -12.85 22.29 23.45
C LEU A 46 -12.01 21.09 23.93
N ASP A 47 -10.84 21.37 24.51
CA ASP A 47 -10.04 20.49 25.36
C ASP A 47 -9.75 19.07 24.83
N SER A 48 -9.30 18.94 23.57
CA SER A 48 -8.69 17.69 23.10
C SER A 48 -7.16 17.81 23.06
N GLU A 49 -6.44 16.81 23.58
CA GLU A 49 -4.98 16.75 23.51
C GLU A 49 -4.50 16.61 22.05
N ALA A 50 -3.44 17.34 21.69
CA ALA A 50 -2.86 17.30 20.35
C ALA A 50 -2.22 15.93 20.07
N PRO A 51 -2.34 15.37 18.86
CA PRO A 51 -1.62 14.17 18.47
C PRO A 51 -0.11 14.34 18.73
N SER A 52 0.53 13.32 19.34
CA SER A 52 1.96 13.36 19.67
C SER A 52 2.86 13.60 18.45
N ALA A 53 2.40 13.26 17.24
CA ALA A 53 3.10 13.52 15.98
C ALA A 53 3.12 15.00 15.54
N LEU A 54 2.27 15.85 16.13
CA LEU A 54 2.19 17.30 15.85
C LEU A 54 2.88 18.14 16.93
N MET A 55 3.39 17.49 17.98
CA MET A 55 4.12 18.19 19.04
C MET A 55 5.44 18.76 18.48
N PRO A 56 5.94 19.86 19.07
CA PRO A 56 7.27 20.38 18.76
C PRO A 56 8.33 19.30 18.89
N GLY A 57 9.26 19.26 17.94
CA GLY A 57 10.36 18.31 17.97
C GLY A 57 10.85 17.92 16.58
N LEU A 58 11.92 17.14 16.57
CA LEU A 58 12.55 16.61 15.36
C LEU A 58 12.31 15.09 15.29
N CYS A 59 11.62 14.65 14.25
CA CYS A 59 11.44 13.24 13.92
C CYS A 59 12.36 12.85 12.77
N ALA A 60 13.14 11.80 12.94
CA ALA A 60 13.86 11.14 11.85
C ALA A 60 13.21 9.77 11.59
N LYS A 61 12.84 9.51 10.34
CA LYS A 61 12.25 8.24 9.90
C LYS A 61 13.12 7.66 8.79
N ALA A 62 13.37 6.36 8.86
CA ALA A 62 14.04 5.61 7.83
C ALA A 62 13.21 4.37 7.50
N ALA A 63 13.08 4.04 6.23
CA ALA A 63 12.47 2.80 5.78
C ALA A 63 13.36 2.16 4.72
N PHE A 64 13.42 0.83 4.72
CA PHE A 64 14.10 0.07 3.69
C PHE A 64 13.25 -1.13 3.30
N SER A 65 13.34 -1.56 2.05
CA SER A 65 12.73 -2.78 1.56
C SER A 65 13.56 -3.40 0.47
N TYR A 66 13.70 -4.71 0.49
CA TYR A 66 14.31 -5.47 -0.58
C TYR A 66 13.22 -6.23 -1.34
N GLU A 67 13.11 -5.96 -2.64
CA GLU A 67 12.21 -6.67 -3.54
C GLU A 67 12.98 -7.63 -4.44
N LYS A 68 12.51 -8.87 -4.51
CA LYS A 68 12.98 -9.86 -5.48
C LYS A 68 11.82 -10.36 -6.32
N LYS A 69 11.98 -10.28 -7.63
CA LYS A 69 11.03 -10.74 -8.64
C LYS A 69 11.65 -11.82 -9.50
N LYS A 70 10.88 -12.86 -9.81
CA LYS A 70 11.28 -13.94 -10.73
C LYS A 70 10.12 -14.33 -11.64
N ASP A 71 10.34 -14.18 -12.93
CA ASP A 71 9.40 -14.62 -13.96
C ASP A 71 9.61 -16.13 -14.19
N PHE A 72 8.57 -16.93 -13.97
CA PHE A 72 8.56 -18.34 -14.37
C PHE A 72 8.41 -18.49 -15.87
N TRP A 73 7.58 -17.63 -16.45
CA TRP A 73 7.29 -17.60 -17.86
C TRP A 73 6.96 -16.17 -18.26
N ARG A 74 7.46 -15.73 -19.41
CA ARG A 74 7.13 -14.43 -20.00
C ARG A 74 7.34 -14.49 -21.50
N ARG A 75 6.31 -14.14 -22.26
CA ARG A 75 6.43 -14.01 -23.72
C ARG A 75 6.64 -12.54 -24.07
N LYS A 76 7.87 -12.20 -24.46
CA LYS A 76 8.18 -10.88 -25.00
C LYS A 76 7.56 -10.75 -26.39
N GLU A 77 6.95 -9.60 -26.64
CA GLU A 77 6.40 -9.24 -27.94
C GLU A 77 7.53 -8.94 -28.93
N THR A 78 7.48 -9.54 -30.12
CA THR A 78 8.36 -9.20 -31.24
C THR A 78 7.69 -8.21 -32.18
N LYS A 79 8.48 -7.52 -33.02
CA LYS A 79 7.95 -6.58 -34.02
C LYS A 79 7.04 -7.26 -35.05
N GLU A 80 7.27 -8.55 -35.31
CA GLU A 80 6.49 -9.36 -36.24
C GLU A 80 5.11 -9.72 -35.68
N ASP A 81 5.02 -9.95 -34.36
CA ASP A 81 3.75 -10.22 -33.69
C ASP A 81 2.75 -9.06 -33.85
N LEU A 82 3.23 -7.84 -34.08
CA LEU A 82 2.40 -6.65 -34.25
C LEU A 82 1.72 -6.58 -35.63
N ILE A 83 2.16 -7.39 -36.60
CA ILE A 83 1.70 -7.32 -37.99
C ILE A 83 0.76 -8.50 -38.24
N VAL A 84 -0.52 -8.20 -38.46
CA VAL A 84 -1.52 -9.22 -38.81
C VAL A 84 -1.70 -9.24 -40.32
N LYS A 85 -1.37 -10.38 -40.94
CA LYS A 85 -1.60 -10.63 -42.37
C LYS A 85 -3.02 -11.14 -42.57
N THR A 86 -3.83 -10.35 -43.28
CA THR A 86 -5.19 -10.69 -43.71
C THR A 86 -5.21 -10.80 -45.24
N ALA A 87 -6.27 -11.39 -45.81
CA ALA A 87 -6.44 -11.48 -47.27
C ALA A 87 -6.33 -10.10 -47.97
N ASP A 88 -6.70 -9.03 -47.28
CA ASP A 88 -6.69 -7.65 -47.77
C ASP A 88 -5.37 -6.89 -47.49
N GLY A 89 -4.34 -7.55 -46.95
CA GLY A 89 -3.02 -6.97 -46.68
C GLY A 89 -2.55 -7.12 -45.22
N SER A 90 -1.45 -6.43 -44.88
CA SER A 90 -0.85 -6.48 -43.54
C SER A 90 -1.24 -5.24 -42.71
N PHE A 91 -1.85 -5.45 -41.55
CA PHE A 91 -2.28 -4.39 -40.64
C PHE A 91 -1.49 -4.40 -39.33
N TRP A 92 -1.15 -3.23 -38.82
CA TRP A 92 -0.48 -3.07 -37.53
C TRP A 92 -1.50 -3.10 -36.39
N GLN A 93 -1.42 -4.10 -35.51
CA GLN A 93 -2.35 -4.34 -34.42
C GLN A 93 -1.66 -4.30 -33.03
N PRO A 94 -1.41 -3.10 -32.44
CA PRO A 94 -0.85 -2.99 -31.09
C PRO A 94 -1.85 -3.42 -30.01
N SER A 95 -1.36 -3.74 -28.82
CA SER A 95 -2.18 -3.92 -27.61
C SER A 95 -3.00 -2.66 -27.30
N TYR A 96 -4.18 -2.85 -26.72
CA TYR A 96 -4.99 -1.74 -26.21
C TYR A 96 -4.29 -1.01 -25.05
N ASP A 97 -3.47 -1.71 -24.26
CA ASP A 97 -2.60 -1.13 -23.23
C ASP A 97 -1.21 -1.79 -23.31
N THR A 98 -0.17 -0.97 -23.47
CA THR A 98 1.23 -1.40 -23.58
C THR A 98 1.71 -2.13 -22.33
N ARG A 99 1.14 -1.86 -21.15
CA ARG A 99 1.47 -2.55 -19.90
C ARG A 99 0.97 -4.00 -19.85
N LEU A 100 0.01 -4.35 -20.71
CA LEU A 100 -0.66 -5.65 -20.73
C LEU A 100 -0.32 -6.47 -21.99
N LYS A 101 0.68 -6.03 -22.76
CA LYS A 101 1.07 -6.66 -24.02
C LYS A 101 1.87 -7.96 -23.85
N GLU A 102 2.48 -8.17 -22.69
CA GLU A 102 3.33 -9.32 -22.40
C GLU A 102 2.67 -10.25 -21.38
N PRO A 103 2.15 -11.42 -21.79
CA PRO A 103 1.65 -12.40 -20.86
C PRO A 103 2.83 -13.02 -20.09
N HIS A 104 2.63 -13.21 -18.80
CA HIS A 104 3.67 -13.65 -17.89
C HIS A 104 3.10 -14.33 -16.64
N ALA A 105 3.93 -15.15 -16.02
CA ALA A 105 3.70 -15.73 -14.71
C ALA A 105 4.91 -15.39 -13.84
N THR A 106 4.68 -14.65 -12.76
CA THR A 106 5.75 -14.06 -11.95
C THR A 106 5.44 -14.22 -10.47
N ILE A 107 6.48 -14.55 -9.70
CA ILE A 107 6.47 -14.45 -8.25
C ILE A 107 7.37 -13.31 -7.80
N SER A 108 6.90 -12.51 -6.87
CA SER A 108 7.71 -11.49 -6.20
C SER A 108 7.56 -11.58 -4.69
N GLY A 109 8.64 -11.20 -4.00
CA GLY A 109 8.69 -11.13 -2.55
C GLY A 109 9.34 -9.82 -2.12
N ILE A 110 8.78 -9.20 -1.10
CA ILE A 110 9.28 -7.97 -0.49
C ILE A 110 9.49 -8.23 0.99
N ILE A 111 10.63 -7.81 1.52
CA ILE A 111 10.91 -7.79 2.96
C ILE A 111 11.47 -6.41 3.28
N GLY A 112 10.96 -5.76 4.31
CA GLY A 112 11.39 -4.43 4.68
C GLY A 112 11.14 -4.06 6.13
N GLY A 113 11.71 -2.94 6.53
CA GLY A 113 11.56 -2.38 7.85
C GLY A 113 11.43 -0.87 7.82
N SER A 114 10.82 -0.32 8.87
CA SER A 114 10.80 1.11 9.13
C SER A 114 11.26 1.38 10.56
N PHE A 115 11.93 2.51 10.74
CA PHE A 115 12.43 3.00 12.00
C PHE A 115 12.05 4.47 12.11
N ALA A 116 11.60 4.90 13.28
CA ALA A 116 11.33 6.30 13.58
C ALA A 116 11.95 6.65 14.93
N ALA A 117 12.63 7.78 14.99
CA ALA A 117 13.22 8.34 16.20
C ALA A 117 12.72 9.77 16.39
N TRP A 118 12.38 10.11 17.64
CA TRP A 118 11.95 11.45 18.04
C TRP A 118 12.99 12.07 18.95
N PHE A 119 13.43 13.28 18.60
CA PHE A 119 14.43 14.07 19.29
C PHE A 119 13.82 15.41 19.71
N GLY A 120 14.13 15.90 20.90
CA GLY A 120 13.67 17.22 21.38
C GLY A 120 12.31 17.22 22.07
N LYS A 121 11.94 16.14 22.78
CA LYS A 121 10.87 16.23 23.79
C LYS A 121 11.43 17.03 24.97
N ASP A 122 11.42 18.36 24.87
CA ASP A 122 11.81 19.22 25.97
C ASP A 122 10.87 18.94 27.14
N SER A 123 11.45 18.38 28.20
CA SER A 123 10.81 18.14 29.48
C SER A 123 10.67 19.46 30.25
N GLU A 124 10.10 20.48 29.63
CA GLU A 124 9.79 21.76 30.26
C GLU A 124 8.27 21.94 30.38
N SER A 125 7.64 20.94 30.99
CA SER A 125 6.38 21.12 31.73
C SER A 125 6.33 20.23 32.97
N ALA A 126 7.49 19.86 33.52
CA ALA A 126 7.62 19.56 34.95
C ALA A 126 7.73 20.88 35.73
N GLY A 127 6.77 21.79 35.48
CA GLY A 127 6.57 22.97 36.29
C GLY A 127 6.00 22.53 37.64
N GLU A 128 6.63 22.98 38.70
CA GLU A 128 6.23 22.84 40.09
C GLU A 128 4.71 22.91 40.26
N SER A 129 4.09 21.82 40.68
CA SER A 129 2.86 21.89 41.45
C SER A 129 3.00 21.02 42.70
N GLN A 130 3.00 21.74 43.81
CA GLN A 130 2.88 21.27 45.18
C GLN A 130 2.02 20.01 45.31
N LYS A 131 2.60 19.01 46.00
CA LYS A 131 2.01 18.33 47.16
C LYS A 131 0.47 18.22 47.18
N GLY A 132 -0.03 17.06 46.73
CA GLY A 132 -1.25 16.44 47.27
C GLY A 132 -2.32 16.09 46.24
N GLY A 133 -2.61 14.80 46.07
CA GLY A 133 -3.85 14.35 45.42
C GLY A 133 -3.74 13.03 44.67
N ASN A 134 -4.44 12.01 45.17
CA ASN A 134 -4.57 10.65 44.63
C ASN A 134 -5.13 10.63 43.18
N GLY A 135 -4.43 9.96 42.27
CA GLY A 135 -4.98 9.57 40.96
C GLY A 135 -3.98 8.72 40.16
N PRO A 136 -4.39 7.59 39.53
CA PRO A 136 -3.45 6.72 38.81
C PRO A 136 -3.11 7.35 37.45
N THR A 137 -2.07 8.17 37.40
CA THR A 137 -1.51 8.66 36.14
C THR A 137 -0.71 7.53 35.49
N THR A 138 -1.34 6.82 34.55
CA THR A 138 -0.63 5.88 33.68
C THR A 138 0.26 6.66 32.72
N ASN A 139 1.43 7.10 33.22
CA ASN A 139 2.51 7.66 32.42
C ASN A 139 3.07 6.55 31.51
N LYS A 140 2.40 6.28 30.39
CA LYS A 140 2.98 5.52 29.29
C LYS A 140 4.09 6.38 28.70
N LYS A 141 5.32 6.21 29.19
CA LYS A 141 6.53 6.68 28.51
C LYS A 141 6.54 6.04 27.12
N GLU A 142 6.00 6.75 26.13
CA GLU A 142 6.17 6.36 24.73
C GLU A 142 7.66 6.34 24.42
N SER A 143 8.13 5.19 23.95
CA SER A 143 9.52 5.03 23.52
C SER A 143 9.83 6.08 22.45
N PRO A 144 10.95 6.83 22.56
CA PRO A 144 11.37 7.78 21.53
C PRO A 144 11.71 7.09 20.20
N LEU A 145 11.81 5.76 20.20
CA LEU A 145 12.10 4.92 19.06
C LEU A 145 10.91 4.00 18.74
N ASN A 146 10.56 3.91 17.45
CA ASN A 146 9.59 2.96 16.90
C ASN A 146 10.25 2.17 15.77
N MET A 147 9.99 0.87 15.72
CA MET A 147 10.48 -0.01 14.67
C MET A 147 9.36 -0.95 14.22
N ASP A 148 9.20 -1.08 12.91
CA ASP A 148 8.27 -2.01 12.29
C ASP A 148 8.97 -2.82 11.18
N LEU A 149 8.55 -4.06 10.97
CA LEU A 149 9.02 -4.90 9.87
C LEU A 149 7.81 -5.48 9.17
N PHE A 150 7.90 -5.54 7.86
CA PHE A 150 6.85 -6.04 6.98
C PHE A 150 7.44 -6.99 5.96
N SER A 151 6.62 -7.94 5.53
CA SER A 151 6.92 -8.76 4.36
C SER A 151 5.68 -8.95 3.51
N SER A 152 5.88 -9.18 2.22
CA SER A 152 4.82 -9.43 1.27
C SER A 152 5.29 -10.47 0.26
N VAL A 153 4.39 -11.37 -0.14
CA VAL A 153 4.61 -12.28 -1.26
C VAL A 153 3.48 -12.08 -2.26
N CYS A 154 3.82 -11.90 -3.53
CA CYS A 154 2.88 -11.71 -4.61
C CYS A 154 3.10 -12.76 -5.71
N TYR A 155 2.02 -13.30 -6.23
CA TYR A 155 2.01 -14.11 -7.43
C TYR A 155 1.08 -13.47 -8.46
N THR A 156 1.61 -13.20 -9.64
CA THR A 156 0.89 -12.63 -10.77
C THR A 156 0.88 -13.62 -11.91
N PHE A 157 -0.31 -13.89 -12.43
CA PHE A 157 -0.50 -14.65 -13.66
C PHE A 157 -1.32 -13.82 -14.64
N GLN A 158 -0.77 -13.58 -15.82
CA GLN A 158 -1.43 -12.87 -16.91
C GLN A 158 -1.43 -13.73 -18.16
N HIS A 159 -2.64 -13.98 -18.67
CA HIS A 159 -2.89 -14.60 -19.95
C HIS A 159 -3.25 -13.55 -21.01
N GLY A 160 -2.76 -13.79 -22.24
CA GLY A 160 -3.00 -12.97 -23.42
C GLY A 160 -2.28 -11.64 -23.49
N GLN A 161 -2.43 -10.99 -24.65
CA GLN A 161 -1.68 -9.79 -25.06
C GLN A 161 -2.56 -8.54 -25.13
N PHE A 162 -3.84 -8.68 -24.80
CA PHE A 162 -4.83 -7.60 -24.80
C PHE A 162 -4.90 -6.82 -26.13
N ARG A 163 -5.07 -7.56 -27.22
CA ARG A 163 -5.14 -7.08 -28.62
C ARG A 163 -6.42 -7.48 -29.34
N LYS A 164 -6.94 -8.68 -29.07
CA LYS A 164 -8.16 -9.20 -29.68
C LYS A 164 -9.38 -8.54 -29.09
N LEU A 165 -10.50 -8.59 -29.82
CA LEU A 165 -11.76 -8.00 -29.38
C LEU A 165 -12.36 -8.72 -28.17
N TYR A 166 -12.11 -10.02 -27.98
CA TYR A 166 -12.73 -10.78 -26.89
C TYR A 166 -11.79 -11.84 -26.35
N GLY A 167 -11.89 -12.12 -25.05
CA GLY A 167 -11.24 -13.27 -24.40
C GLY A 167 -9.71 -13.30 -24.49
N ASP A 168 -9.05 -12.16 -24.71
CA ASP A 168 -7.59 -12.10 -24.79
C ASP A 168 -7.00 -11.99 -23.39
N LEU A 169 -7.42 -10.98 -22.62
CA LEU A 169 -6.81 -10.69 -21.33
C LEU A 169 -7.56 -11.33 -20.17
N THR A 170 -6.84 -12.16 -19.42
CA THR A 170 -7.21 -12.60 -18.08
C THR A 170 -5.99 -12.48 -17.18
N ARG A 171 -6.13 -11.81 -16.04
CA ARG A 171 -5.05 -11.62 -15.08
C ARG A 171 -5.54 -11.87 -13.66
N VAL A 172 -4.71 -12.57 -12.90
CA VAL A 172 -4.93 -12.88 -11.50
C VAL A 172 -3.68 -12.48 -10.73
N ASP A 173 -3.84 -11.59 -9.74
CA ASP A 173 -2.78 -11.27 -8.79
C ASP A 173 -3.22 -11.68 -7.39
N ALA A 174 -2.38 -12.44 -6.70
CA ALA A 174 -2.58 -12.84 -5.32
C ALA A 174 -1.41 -12.35 -4.48
N ARG A 175 -1.69 -11.47 -3.52
CA ARG A 175 -0.69 -10.84 -2.66
C ARG A 175 -1.01 -11.08 -1.19
N LEU A 176 -0.07 -11.67 -0.47
CA LEU A 176 -0.12 -11.88 0.97
C LEU A 176 0.81 -10.89 1.65
N ASP A 177 0.23 -9.94 2.38
CA ASP A 177 0.95 -8.98 3.23
C ASP A 177 0.96 -9.46 4.68
N ILE A 178 2.15 -9.49 5.28
CA ILE A 178 2.37 -9.80 6.68
C ILE A 178 2.91 -8.52 7.33
N CYS A 179 2.07 -7.88 8.15
CA CYS A 179 2.44 -6.68 8.88
C CYS A 179 3.05 -7.04 10.25
N SER A 180 3.94 -6.19 10.75
CA SER A 180 4.47 -6.17 12.11
C SER A 180 5.22 -7.41 12.64
N LEU A 181 6.55 -7.35 12.49
CA LEU A 181 7.54 -8.24 13.10
C LEU A 181 8.11 -7.85 14.49
N PRO A 182 7.66 -6.82 15.26
CA PRO A 182 8.20 -6.62 16.62
C PRO A 182 8.01 -7.84 17.55
N SER A 183 7.15 -8.79 17.17
CA SER A 183 6.86 -10.03 17.93
C SER A 183 7.22 -11.34 17.19
N PHE A 184 7.59 -11.30 15.90
CA PHE A 184 7.87 -12.53 15.14
C PHE A 184 9.34 -12.98 15.22
N ALA A 185 10.26 -12.08 15.61
CA ALA A 185 11.60 -12.49 16.08
C ALA A 185 11.53 -13.39 17.33
N LYS A 186 10.52 -13.23 18.20
CA LYS A 186 10.25 -14.17 19.31
C LYS A 186 9.61 -15.48 18.86
N ARG A 187 9.00 -15.55 17.67
CA ARG A 187 8.29 -16.73 17.18
C ARG A 187 9.21 -17.68 16.42
N VAL A 188 10.13 -17.21 15.58
CA VAL A 188 11.06 -18.11 14.86
C VAL A 188 12.03 -18.83 15.79
N VAL A 189 12.38 -18.21 16.92
CA VAL A 189 13.22 -18.84 17.97
C VAL A 189 12.41 -19.80 18.86
N LYS A 190 11.07 -19.73 18.85
CA LYS A 190 10.20 -20.44 19.81
C LYS A 190 9.12 -21.34 19.18
N SER A 191 9.05 -21.43 17.85
CA SER A 191 8.00 -22.18 17.13
C SER A 191 8.28 -23.68 16.98
N CYS A 192 9.18 -24.25 17.77
CA CYS A 192 9.21 -25.70 17.93
C CYS A 192 8.13 -26.15 18.93
N TRP A 193 7.78 -25.37 19.96
CA TRP A 193 6.96 -25.87 21.08
C TRP A 193 5.89 -24.84 21.52
N PHE A 194 4.64 -25.13 21.14
CA PHE A 194 3.35 -24.63 21.68
C PHE A 194 2.99 -23.12 21.65
N SER A 195 1.66 -22.95 21.58
CA SER A 195 0.83 -21.75 21.49
C SER A 195 1.22 -20.58 22.41
N ALA A 196 1.16 -19.36 21.87
CA ALA A 196 1.12 -18.14 22.66
C ALA A 196 0.27 -17.05 21.97
N ASP A 197 -0.81 -16.68 22.65
CA ASP A 197 -1.60 -15.48 22.42
C ASP A 197 -0.75 -14.23 22.64
N SER A 198 -0.69 -13.38 21.61
CA SER A 198 -0.25 -11.99 21.69
C SER A 198 -0.86 -11.28 20.49
N SER A 199 -1.27 -10.03 20.66
CA SER A 199 -2.01 -9.23 19.67
C SER A 199 -1.17 -9.00 18.41
N LEU A 200 -1.21 -9.95 17.49
CA LEU A 200 -0.56 -9.90 16.19
C LEU A 200 -1.44 -9.10 15.24
N SER A 201 -0.82 -8.30 14.36
CA SER A 201 -1.56 -7.82 13.20
C SER A 201 -1.84 -9.03 12.29
N SER A 202 -3.12 -9.21 11.97
CA SER A 202 -3.58 -10.36 11.21
C SER A 202 -3.11 -10.22 9.74
N PRO A 203 -2.57 -11.29 9.12
CA PRO A 203 -2.10 -11.21 7.74
C PRO A 203 -3.24 -10.81 6.79
N ARG A 204 -2.89 -10.11 5.72
CA ARG A 204 -3.85 -9.59 4.74
C ARG A 204 -3.61 -10.25 3.40
N LEU A 205 -4.67 -10.79 2.80
CA LEU A 205 -4.64 -11.37 1.47
C LEU A 205 -5.39 -10.45 0.52
N ASN A 206 -4.69 -9.87 -0.45
CA ASN A 206 -5.28 -9.10 -1.54
C ASN A 206 -5.36 -10.01 -2.78
N LEU A 207 -6.55 -10.14 -3.35
CA LEU A 207 -6.80 -10.89 -4.58
C LEU A 207 -7.35 -9.92 -5.62
N ILE A 208 -6.66 -9.81 -6.75
CA ILE A 208 -7.07 -9.00 -7.88
C ILE A 208 -7.39 -9.93 -9.03
N PHE A 209 -8.60 -9.83 -9.54
CA PHE A 209 -9.02 -10.47 -10.78
C PHE A 209 -9.27 -9.40 -11.84
N GLN A 210 -8.71 -9.57 -13.02
CA GLN A 210 -8.85 -8.63 -14.13
C GLN A 210 -9.17 -9.40 -15.41
N GLN A 211 -10.29 -9.06 -16.06
CA GLN A 211 -10.80 -9.76 -17.22
C GLN A 211 -11.24 -8.76 -18.29
N GLN A 212 -10.81 -8.98 -19.53
CA GLN A 212 -11.34 -8.25 -20.67
C GLN A 212 -12.80 -8.64 -20.91
N VAL A 213 -13.65 -7.62 -21.06
CA VAL A 213 -15.06 -7.75 -21.39
C VAL A 213 -15.22 -7.72 -22.91
N ALA A 214 -14.82 -6.61 -23.53
CA ALA A 214 -14.93 -6.38 -24.96
C ALA A 214 -13.94 -5.30 -25.42
N GLY A 215 -13.15 -5.59 -26.44
CA GLY A 215 -12.12 -4.73 -27.00
C GLY A 215 -11.26 -4.08 -25.90
N PRO A 216 -11.20 -2.75 -25.83
CA PRO A 216 -10.39 -2.04 -24.82
C PRO A 216 -11.00 -2.03 -23.40
N ILE A 217 -12.17 -2.64 -23.19
CA ILE A 217 -12.88 -2.62 -21.91
C ILE A 217 -12.44 -3.78 -21.04
N VAL A 218 -12.01 -3.47 -19.82
CA VAL A 218 -11.56 -4.44 -18.82
C VAL A 218 -12.30 -4.21 -17.51
N CYS A 219 -12.82 -5.30 -16.95
CA CYS A 219 -13.36 -5.32 -15.60
C CYS A 219 -12.27 -5.83 -14.65
N ARG A 220 -12.08 -5.14 -13.54
CA ARG A 220 -11.17 -5.54 -12.46
C ARG A 220 -11.94 -5.57 -11.15
N ILE A 221 -11.65 -6.59 -10.35
CA ILE A 221 -12.20 -6.79 -9.02
C ILE A 221 -11.01 -6.93 -8.08
N ASP A 222 -10.95 -6.09 -7.06
CA ASP A 222 -9.91 -6.10 -6.02
C ASP A 222 -10.57 -6.44 -4.69
N SER A 223 -10.17 -7.58 -4.10
CA SER A 223 -10.71 -8.09 -2.85
C SER A 223 -9.62 -8.14 -1.80
N LYS A 224 -9.83 -7.42 -0.70
CA LYS A 224 -8.93 -7.42 0.45
C LYS A 224 -9.54 -8.25 1.58
N LEU A 225 -8.85 -9.30 1.98
CA LEU A 225 -9.27 -10.26 3.01
C LEU A 225 -8.34 -10.12 4.22
N LEU A 226 -8.93 -9.99 5.41
CA LEU A 226 -8.18 -10.07 6.67
C LEU A 226 -8.26 -11.50 7.19
N LEU A 227 -7.09 -12.13 7.35
CA LEU A 227 -6.94 -13.48 7.85
C LEU A 227 -6.80 -13.43 9.38
N ASP A 228 -7.88 -13.12 10.08
CA ASP A 228 -7.87 -13.13 11.55
C ASP A 228 -7.88 -14.58 12.08
N SER A 229 -6.92 -14.91 12.95
CA SER A 229 -6.82 -16.25 13.58
C SER A 229 -7.06 -16.18 15.09
N LYS A 230 -7.80 -15.19 15.57
CA LYS A 230 -8.19 -15.15 16.98
C LYS A 230 -9.10 -16.34 17.30
N SER A 231 -8.64 -17.14 18.26
CA SER A 231 -9.31 -18.29 18.86
C SER A 231 -10.81 -18.02 19.05
N GLY A 232 -11.64 -18.69 18.24
CA GLY A 232 -12.98 -19.08 18.65
C GLY A 232 -14.19 -18.67 17.79
N LYS A 233 -14.21 -17.54 17.04
CA LYS A 233 -15.51 -17.11 16.45
C LYS A 233 -15.56 -16.43 15.07
N ARG A 234 -14.45 -16.04 14.41
CA ARG A 234 -14.53 -15.48 13.04
C ARG A 234 -13.37 -15.95 12.17
N GLY A 235 -13.71 -16.62 11.07
CA GLY A 235 -12.79 -16.99 10.00
C GLY A 235 -12.37 -15.77 9.14
N PRO A 236 -11.76 -16.01 7.97
CA PRO A 236 -11.35 -14.94 7.07
C PRO A 236 -12.55 -14.05 6.72
N HIS A 237 -12.38 -12.74 6.78
CA HIS A 237 -13.44 -11.79 6.44
C HIS A 237 -12.98 -10.76 5.43
N ILE A 238 -13.92 -10.31 4.60
CA ILE A 238 -13.68 -9.32 3.55
C ILE A 238 -13.56 -7.93 4.20
N GLU A 239 -12.35 -7.38 4.15
CA GLU A 239 -12.03 -6.03 4.62
C GLU A 239 -12.50 -4.99 3.61
N ASP A 240 -12.31 -5.22 2.32
CA ASP A 240 -12.76 -4.31 1.27
C ASP A 240 -12.95 -5.06 -0.06
N LEU A 241 -13.83 -4.52 -0.89
CA LEU A 241 -14.09 -5.01 -2.24
C LEU A 241 -14.25 -3.81 -3.15
N ILE A 242 -13.44 -3.73 -4.20
CA ILE A 242 -13.45 -2.64 -5.15
C ILE A 242 -13.72 -3.22 -6.53
N TYR A 243 -14.76 -2.72 -7.17
CA TYR A 243 -15.05 -2.99 -8.58
C TYR A 243 -14.46 -1.85 -9.40
N SER A 244 -13.86 -2.20 -10.53
CA SER A 244 -13.29 -1.23 -11.45
C SER A 244 -13.61 -1.61 -12.88
N LEU A 245 -13.95 -0.61 -13.68
CA LEU A 245 -14.16 -0.72 -15.11
C LEU A 245 -13.21 0.26 -15.79
N SER A 246 -12.37 -0.26 -16.67
CA SER A 246 -11.39 0.56 -17.40
C SER A 246 -11.58 0.45 -18.90
N TYR A 247 -11.43 1.59 -19.58
CA TYR A 247 -11.38 1.69 -21.03
C TYR A 247 -9.99 2.17 -21.45
N SER A 248 -9.24 1.32 -22.16
CA SER A 248 -7.87 1.65 -22.60
C SER A 248 -7.85 2.30 -23.98
N PHE A 249 -7.15 3.44 -24.08
CA PHE A 249 -6.95 4.15 -25.33
C PHE A 249 -5.73 3.62 -26.07
N ARG A 250 -6.00 2.82 -27.08
CA ARG A 250 -4.98 2.20 -27.94
C ARG A 250 -3.96 3.18 -28.53
N LEU A 251 -4.41 4.38 -28.91
CA LEU A 251 -3.55 5.42 -29.50
C LEU A 251 -2.62 6.08 -28.48
N LEU A 252 -3.00 6.07 -27.19
CA LEU A 252 -2.26 6.73 -26.12
C LEU A 252 -1.34 5.77 -25.36
N ARG A 253 -0.97 4.63 -25.97
CA ARG A 253 -0.09 3.56 -25.45
C ARG A 253 -0.59 2.91 -24.16
N SER A 254 -0.63 3.64 -23.05
CA SER A 254 -1.13 3.20 -21.73
C SER A 254 -2.20 4.12 -21.14
N GLY A 255 -2.63 5.15 -21.90
CA GLY A 255 -3.72 6.01 -21.48
C GLY A 255 -5.02 5.24 -21.30
N LYS A 256 -5.75 5.49 -20.22
CA LYS A 256 -7.04 4.83 -19.92
C LYS A 256 -7.93 5.67 -19.01
N VAL A 257 -9.23 5.47 -19.14
CA VAL A 257 -10.20 5.92 -18.13
C VAL A 257 -10.49 4.74 -17.22
N VAL A 258 -10.48 4.97 -15.90
CA VAL A 258 -10.83 3.97 -14.89
C VAL A 258 -11.93 4.53 -14.02
N ALA A 259 -13.07 3.86 -13.99
CA ALA A 259 -14.12 4.09 -13.00
C ALA A 259 -14.01 3.01 -11.93
N TRP A 260 -13.93 3.38 -10.66
CA TRP A 260 -13.92 2.43 -9.55
C TRP A 260 -15.01 2.75 -8.53
N PHE A 261 -15.47 1.71 -7.84
CA PHE A 261 -16.51 1.79 -6.81
C PHE A 261 -16.23 0.78 -5.70
N SER A 262 -16.28 1.23 -4.45
CA SER A 262 -16.25 0.37 -3.25
C SER A 262 -17.65 0.35 -2.62
N PRO A 263 -18.39 -0.78 -2.69
CA PRO A 263 -19.71 -0.88 -2.07
C PRO A 263 -19.67 -0.70 -0.56
N LYS A 264 -18.57 -1.13 0.09
CA LYS A 264 -18.42 -1.04 1.54
C LYS A 264 -18.27 0.41 2.00
N ARG A 265 -17.54 1.22 1.23
CA ARG A 265 -17.35 2.65 1.51
C ARG A 265 -18.48 3.53 0.97
N LYS A 266 -19.25 3.02 0.01
CA LYS A 266 -20.25 3.77 -0.77
C LYS A 266 -19.61 4.97 -1.50
N GLU A 267 -18.40 4.76 -1.99
CA GLU A 267 -17.60 5.77 -2.68
C GLU A 267 -17.18 5.23 -4.04
N GLY A 268 -17.09 6.14 -5.01
CA GLY A 268 -16.58 5.85 -6.33
C GLY A 268 -15.94 7.08 -6.95
N MET A 269 -15.07 6.85 -7.92
CA MET A 269 -14.34 7.89 -8.63
C MET A 269 -14.09 7.46 -10.06
N ILE A 270 -13.99 8.45 -10.94
CA ILE A 270 -13.56 8.26 -12.32
C ILE A 270 -12.24 9.00 -12.48
N GLU A 271 -11.22 8.27 -12.91
CA GLU A 271 -9.87 8.76 -13.11
C GLU A 271 -9.50 8.65 -14.59
N LEU A 272 -9.01 9.74 -15.16
CA LEU A 272 -8.34 9.73 -16.45
C LEU A 272 -6.83 9.62 -16.21
N ARG A 273 -6.23 8.54 -16.67
CA ARG A 273 -4.78 8.31 -16.56
C ARG A 273 -4.15 8.45 -17.93
N LEU A 274 -3.25 9.41 -18.07
CA LEU A 274 -2.50 9.70 -19.30
C LEU A 274 -1.01 9.56 -19.00
N PHE A 275 -0.21 9.14 -19.99
CA PHE A 275 1.25 9.07 -19.89
C PHE A 275 1.76 8.19 -18.73
N GLU A 276 1.07 7.09 -18.46
CA GLU A 276 1.55 6.03 -17.57
C GLU A 276 2.74 5.30 -18.27
N PHE A 277 3.97 5.76 -18.01
CA PHE A 277 5.20 5.14 -18.54
C PHE A 277 5.64 3.93 -17.70
#